data_AF-A0A3A6C9I3-F1
#
_entry.id   AF-A0A3A6C9I3-F1
#
_cell.length_a   1.000
_cell.length_b   1.000
_cell.length_c   1.000
_cell.angle_alpha   90.00
_cell.angle_beta   90.00
_cell.angle_gamma   90.00
#
_symmetry.space_group_name_H-M   'P 1'
#
loop_
_entity.id
_entity.type
_entity.pdbx_description
1 polymer ?
#
loop_
_entity_poly.entity_id
_entity_poly.type
_entity_poly.pdbx_seq_one_letter_code
_entity_poly.pdbx_strand_id
1 'polypeptide(L)'
;MKLIQDDAVIDAIVAEVMELQDQENTTLPLLEKQMREVENGIENMLNAIQAGVLTNSTKSRLEKLEAQQKELEVRIAEEKIARPRLSENQVRFWLTRFRKLDPNVKSHRETLINTFVNAVYLYDEKV
;
A
#
# COMPACT_ATOMS: atom_id res chain seq x y z
N MET A 1 -17.44 -24.10 9.01
CA MET A 1 -16.06 -23.76 8.58
C MET A 1 -15.22 -23.61 9.85
N LYS A 2 -14.47 -24.64 10.25
CA LYS A 2 -13.76 -24.67 11.55
C LYS A 2 -12.47 -23.82 11.57
N LEU A 3 -11.99 -23.39 10.40
CA LEU A 3 -10.69 -22.76 10.19
C LEU A 3 -10.50 -21.44 10.96
N ILE A 4 -11.51 -20.55 10.99
CA ILE A 4 -11.42 -19.23 11.66
C ILE A 4 -11.83 -19.32 13.15
N GLN A 5 -12.41 -20.46 13.57
CA GLN A 5 -12.76 -20.68 14.97
C GLN A 5 -11.58 -21.19 15.80
N ASP A 6 -10.55 -21.73 15.14
CA ASP A 6 -9.31 -22.15 15.78
C ASP A 6 -8.38 -20.95 15.99
N ASP A 7 -7.96 -20.73 17.24
CA ASP A 7 -7.01 -19.67 17.59
C ASP A 7 -5.63 -19.91 16.95
N ALA A 8 -5.19 -21.18 16.86
CA ALA A 8 -3.89 -21.51 16.27
C ALA A 8 -3.82 -21.15 14.79
N VAL A 9 -4.95 -21.27 14.08
CA VAL A 9 -5.02 -20.89 12.66
C VAL A 9 -5.09 -19.37 12.50
N ILE A 10 -5.76 -18.66 13.41
CA ILE A 10 -5.70 -17.18 13.41
C ILE A 10 -4.27 -16.71 13.66
N ASP A 11 -3.57 -17.29 14.63
CA ASP A 11 -2.18 -16.96 14.92
C ASP A 11 -1.27 -17.18 13.71
N ALA A 12 -1.43 -18.32 13.03
CA ALA A 12 -0.68 -18.62 11.80
C ALA A 12 -0.97 -17.61 10.68
N ILE A 13 -2.24 -17.26 10.43
CA ILE A 13 -2.59 -16.27 9.40
C ILE A 13 -2.04 -14.89 9.77
N VAL A 14 -2.11 -14.49 11.04
CA VAL A 14 -1.59 -13.22 11.52
C VAL A 14 -0.07 -13.15 11.31
N ALA A 15 0.67 -14.20 11.67
CA ALA A 15 2.11 -14.30 11.45
C ALA A 15 2.47 -14.18 9.95
N GLU A 16 1.78 -14.96 9.10
CA GLU A 16 1.99 -14.92 7.65
C GLU A 16 1.72 -13.53 7.06
N VAL A 17 0.65 -12.84 7.51
CA VAL A 17 0.35 -11.47 7.07
C VAL A 17 1.44 -10.50 7.51
N MET A 18 1.99 -10.64 8.72
CA MET A 18 3.11 -9.80 9.16
C MET A 18 4.36 -10.05 8.30
N GLU A 19 4.70 -11.32 8.05
CA GLU A 19 5.84 -11.67 7.18
C GLU A 19 5.66 -11.13 5.75
N LEU A 20 4.47 -11.24 5.17
CA LEU A 20 4.15 -10.67 3.85
C LEU A 20 4.24 -9.14 3.84
N GLN A 21 3.90 -8.46 4.93
CA GLN A 21 4.04 -7.00 5.05
C GLN A 21 5.50 -6.57 5.24
N ASP A 22 6.34 -7.44 5.80
CA ASP A 22 7.76 -7.22 6.01
C ASP A 22 8.61 -7.60 4.78
N GLN A 23 8.04 -8.32 3.79
CA GLN A 23 8.68 -8.46 2.49
C GLN A 23 8.98 -7.06 1.91
N GLU A 24 10.26 -6.82 1.61
CA GLU A 24 10.75 -5.49 1.26
C GLU A 24 9.95 -4.90 0.10
N ASN A 25 9.17 -3.86 0.39
CA ASN A 25 8.67 -2.97 -0.64
C ASN A 25 9.82 -2.07 -1.05
N THR A 26 10.48 -2.37 -2.17
CA THR A 26 11.56 -1.53 -2.70
C THR A 26 11.05 -0.22 -3.31
N THR A 27 9.76 -0.15 -3.63
CA THR A 27 9.16 0.96 -4.40
C THR A 27 8.98 2.20 -3.55
N LEU A 28 8.39 2.08 -2.35
CA LEU A 28 8.15 3.25 -1.49
C LEU A 28 9.45 3.93 -1.03
N PRO A 29 10.48 3.20 -0.51
CA PRO A 29 11.76 3.81 -0.14
C PRO A 29 12.49 4.43 -1.33
N LEU A 30 12.35 3.86 -2.54
CA LEU A 30 12.90 4.43 -3.76
C LEU A 30 12.24 5.76 -4.10
N LEU A 31 10.91 5.84 -4.06
CA LEU A 31 10.15 7.08 -4.30
C LEU A 31 10.48 8.15 -3.26
N GLU A 32 10.59 7.78 -1.98
CA GLU A 32 10.99 8.70 -0.91
C GLU A 32 12.44 9.19 -1.05
N LYS A 33 13.34 8.35 -1.60
CA LYS A 33 14.70 8.78 -1.95
C LYS A 33 14.67 9.77 -3.12
N GLN A 34 13.92 9.50 -4.18
CA GLN A 34 13.76 10.39 -5.32
C GLN A 34 13.17 11.75 -4.90
N MET A 35 12.20 11.75 -3.98
CA MET A 35 11.62 12.97 -3.42
C MET A 35 12.71 13.85 -2.78
N ARG A 36 13.53 13.26 -1.89
CA ARG A 36 14.63 13.99 -1.23
C ARG A 36 15.64 14.55 -2.21
N GLU A 37 15.96 13.81 -3.27
CA GLU A 37 16.86 14.29 -4.33
C GLU A 37 16.27 15.49 -5.07
N VAL A 38 14.97 15.50 -5.35
CA VAL A 38 14.26 16.62 -5.98
C VAL A 38 14.19 17.83 -5.05
N GLU A 39 13.85 17.64 -3.77
CA GLU A 39 13.83 18.70 -2.75
C GLU A 39 15.18 19.40 -2.61
N ASN A 40 16.26 18.62 -2.52
CA ASN A 40 17.63 19.15 -2.52
C ASN A 40 17.95 19.91 -3.81
N GLY A 41 17.45 19.42 -4.95
CA GLY A 41 17.55 20.11 -6.24
C GLY A 41 16.87 21.48 -6.21
N ILE A 42 15.64 21.56 -5.69
CA ILE A 42 14.88 22.80 -5.55
C ILE A 42 15.62 23.78 -4.64
N GLU A 43 16.08 23.33 -3.47
CA GLU A 43 16.85 24.14 -2.54
C GLU A 43 18.10 24.75 -3.20
N ASN A 44 18.86 23.93 -3.94
CA ASN A 44 20.03 24.41 -4.68
C ASN A 44 19.68 25.48 -5.73
N MET A 45 18.56 25.32 -6.44
CA MET A 45 18.11 26.30 -7.42
C MET A 45 17.68 27.61 -6.74
N LEU A 46 16.98 27.53 -5.61
CA LEU A 46 16.59 28.71 -4.82
C LEU A 46 17.82 29.45 -4.29
N ASN A 47 18.81 28.72 -3.78
CA ASN A 47 20.08 29.30 -3.32
C ASN A 47 20.83 30.03 -4.46
N ALA A 48 20.86 29.45 -5.67
CA ALA A 48 21.45 30.09 -6.83
C ALA A 48 20.70 31.38 -7.24
N ILE A 49 19.37 31.37 -7.16
CA ILE A 49 18.54 32.56 -7.43
C ILE A 49 18.81 33.65 -6.39
N GLN A 50 18.91 33.30 -5.10
CA GLN A 50 19.24 34.25 -4.02
C GLN A 50 20.62 34.88 -4.20
N ALA A 51 21.59 34.12 -4.73
CA ALA A 51 22.91 34.62 -5.07
C ALA A 51 22.93 35.52 -6.34
N GLY A 52 21.77 35.80 -6.94
CA GLY A 52 21.63 36.66 -8.12
C GLY A 52 21.76 35.93 -9.45
N VAL A 53 21.84 34.59 -9.48
CA VAL A 53 21.95 33.77 -10.70
C VAL A 53 20.56 33.44 -11.27
N LEU A 54 19.74 34.47 -11.46
CA LEU A 54 18.43 34.31 -12.09
C LEU A 54 18.56 34.42 -13.61
N THR A 55 18.42 33.29 -14.29
CA THR A 55 18.38 33.22 -15.76
C THR A 55 17.17 32.41 -16.21
N ASN A 56 16.83 32.49 -17.50
CA ASN A 56 15.74 31.69 -18.08
C ASN A 56 15.95 30.18 -17.88
N SER A 57 17.21 29.70 -17.93
CA SER A 57 17.51 28.29 -17.67
C SER A 57 17.37 27.92 -16.20
N THR A 58 17.73 28.80 -15.27
CA THR A 58 17.53 28.60 -13.82
C THR A 58 16.05 28.45 -13.49
N LYS A 59 15.20 29.31 -14.06
CA LYS A 59 13.74 29.26 -13.88
C LYS A 59 13.14 27.99 -14.48
N SER A 60 13.47 27.66 -15.72
CA SER A 60 12.95 26.44 -16.38
C SER A 60 13.36 25.16 -15.65
N ARG A 61 14.56 25.12 -15.07
CA ARG A 61 15.00 23.98 -14.27
C ARG A 61 14.22 23.86 -12.96
N LEU A 62 13.94 24.97 -12.27
CA LEU A 62 13.12 24.99 -11.06
C LEU A 62 11.70 24.49 -11.35
N GLU A 63 11.05 25.01 -12.39
CA GLU A 63 9.69 24.57 -12.80
C GLU A 63 9.62 23.06 -13.08
N LYS A 64 10.66 22.48 -13.70
CA LYS A 64 10.74 21.03 -13.93
C LYS A 64 10.86 20.24 -12.63
N LEU A 65 11.65 20.74 -11.67
CA LEU A 65 11.82 20.08 -10.37
C LEU A 65 10.52 20.15 -9.55
N GLU A 66 9.82 21.28 -9.54
CA GLU A 66 8.52 21.44 -8.88
C GLU A 66 7.44 20.52 -9.51
N ALA A 67 7.43 20.39 -10.84
CA ALA A 67 6.54 19.46 -11.52
C ALA A 67 6.84 18.01 -11.13
N GLN A 68 8.12 17.63 -11.07
CA GLN A 68 8.56 16.30 -10.66
C GLN A 68 8.23 16.02 -9.19
N GLN A 69 8.38 17.01 -8.30
CA GLN A 69 7.99 16.91 -6.89
C GLN A 69 6.51 16.57 -6.78
N LYS A 70 5.65 17.32 -7.46
CA LYS A 70 4.20 17.08 -7.43
C LYS A 70 3.81 15.69 -7.96
N GLU A 71 4.47 15.22 -9.01
CA GLU A 71 4.25 13.86 -9.54
C GLU A 71 4.68 12.78 -8.54
N LEU A 72 5.83 12.96 -7.88
CA LEU A 72 6.31 12.04 -6.85
C LEU A 72 5.40 12.04 -5.61
N GLU A 73 4.85 13.18 -5.20
CA GLU A 73 3.91 13.27 -4.09
C GLU A 73 2.66 12.41 -4.34
N VAL A 74 2.09 12.49 -5.54
CA VAL A 74 0.94 11.69 -5.94
C VAL A 74 1.28 10.20 -5.91
N ARG A 75 2.42 9.80 -6.50
CA ARG A 75 2.84 8.39 -6.53
C ARG A 75 3.11 7.81 -5.14
N ILE A 76 3.74 8.60 -4.26
CA ILE A 76 3.97 8.19 -2.86
C ILE A 76 2.63 8.02 -2.13
N ALA A 77 1.67 8.93 -2.33
CA ALA A 77 0.35 8.83 -1.73
C ALA A 77 -0.40 7.59 -2.23
N GLU A 78 -0.38 7.33 -3.54
CA GLU A 78 -0.98 6.14 -4.16
C GLU A 78 -0.38 4.85 -3.60
N GLU A 79 0.95 4.76 -3.51
CA GLU A 79 1.64 3.58 -2.97
C GLU A 79 1.32 3.36 -1.48
N LYS A 80 1.24 4.44 -0.69
CA LYS A 80 0.83 4.38 0.73
C LYS A 80 -0.63 3.92 0.89
N ILE A 81 -1.52 4.29 -0.02
CA ILE A 81 -2.93 3.86 -0.02
C ILE A 81 -3.06 2.41 -0.51
N ALA A 82 -2.29 2.01 -1.52
CA ALA A 82 -2.33 0.66 -2.09
C ALA A 82 -1.87 -0.41 -1.10
N ARG A 83 -0.96 -0.05 -0.17
CA ARG A 83 -0.39 -0.98 0.80
C ARG A 83 -0.35 -0.37 2.21
N PRO A 84 -1.51 -0.21 2.88
CA PRO A 84 -1.53 0.23 4.26
C PRO A 84 -0.85 -0.83 5.14
N ARG A 85 0.09 -0.42 6.00
CA ARG A 85 0.64 -1.32 7.02
C ARG A 85 -0.39 -1.52 8.12
N LEU A 86 -0.82 -2.76 8.32
CA LEU A 86 -1.70 -3.16 9.41
C LEU A 86 -0.85 -3.65 10.59
N SER A 87 -1.24 -3.30 11.81
CA SER A 87 -0.64 -3.89 13.00
C SER A 87 -1.17 -5.30 13.23
N GLU A 88 -0.38 -6.13 13.93
CA GLU A 88 -0.78 -7.50 14.30
C GLU A 88 -2.16 -7.53 14.96
N ASN A 89 -2.39 -6.62 15.91
CA ASN A 89 -3.66 -6.49 16.62
C ASN A 89 -4.83 -6.12 15.70
N GLN A 90 -4.60 -5.29 14.68
CA GLN A 90 -5.64 -4.94 13.69
C GLN A 90 -6.02 -6.15 12.85
N VAL A 91 -5.04 -6.91 12.35
CA VAL A 91 -5.28 -8.12 11.56
C VAL A 91 -6.02 -9.17 12.38
N ARG A 92 -5.54 -9.44 13.60
CA ARG A 92 -6.18 -10.37 14.56
C ARG A 92 -7.61 -9.95 14.88
N PHE A 93 -7.82 -8.69 15.21
CA PHE A 93 -9.14 -8.16 15.52
C PHE A 93 -10.10 -8.31 14.33
N TRP A 94 -9.63 -8.05 13.11
CA TRP A 94 -10.45 -8.20 11.91
C TRP A 94 -10.81 -9.68 11.66
N LEU A 95 -9.86 -10.61 11.78
CA LEU A 95 -10.11 -12.05 11.60
C LEU A 95 -11.11 -12.61 12.64
N THR A 96 -11.01 -12.18 13.90
CA THR A 96 -11.93 -12.65 14.96
C THR A 96 -13.38 -12.20 14.76
N ARG A 97 -13.65 -11.13 13.98
CA ARG A 97 -15.02 -10.69 13.67
C ARG A 97 -15.80 -11.74 12.89
N PHE A 98 -15.13 -12.54 12.06
CA PHE A 98 -15.78 -13.58 11.27
C PHE A 98 -16.31 -14.74 12.12
N ARG A 99 -15.85 -14.91 13.37
CA ARG A 99 -16.37 -15.92 14.30
C ARG A 99 -17.84 -15.73 14.66
N LYS A 100 -18.33 -14.50 14.58
CA LYS A 100 -19.72 -14.13 14.89
C LYS A 100 -20.66 -14.29 13.69
N LEU A 101 -20.12 -14.62 12.50
CA LEU A 101 -20.92 -14.79 11.29
C LEU A 101 -21.61 -16.16 11.30
N ASP A 102 -22.93 -16.14 11.22
CA ASP A 102 -23.76 -17.34 11.04
C ASP A 102 -23.81 -17.77 9.56
N PRO A 103 -23.29 -18.96 9.19
CA PRO A 103 -23.33 -19.48 7.82
C PRO A 103 -24.74 -19.72 7.27
N ASN A 104 -25.78 -19.75 8.12
CA ASN A 104 -27.16 -19.91 7.65
C ASN A 104 -27.73 -18.62 7.06
N VAL A 105 -27.13 -17.46 7.38
CA VAL A 105 -27.52 -16.16 6.85
C VAL A 105 -26.82 -15.89 5.52
N LYS A 106 -27.58 -15.54 4.47
CA LYS A 106 -27.04 -15.30 3.12
C LYS A 106 -25.95 -14.23 3.09
N SER A 107 -26.18 -13.07 3.72
CA SER A 107 -25.22 -11.95 3.75
C SER A 107 -23.92 -12.30 4.48
N HIS A 108 -23.98 -13.18 5.49
CA HIS A 108 -22.81 -13.68 6.19
C HIS A 108 -22.00 -14.63 5.30
N ARG A 109 -22.65 -15.50 4.53
CA ARG A 109 -21.97 -16.34 3.53
C ARG A 109 -21.30 -15.51 2.45
N GLU A 110 -22.00 -14.49 1.93
CA GLU A 110 -21.42 -13.57 0.94
C GLU A 110 -20.18 -12.86 1.48
N THR A 111 -20.26 -12.36 2.72
CA THR A 111 -19.10 -11.75 3.41
C THR A 111 -17.91 -12.72 3.50
N LEU A 112 -18.16 -13.97 3.89
CA LEU A 112 -17.11 -15.00 3.97
C LEU A 112 -16.50 -15.31 2.60
N ILE A 113 -17.32 -15.47 1.56
CA ILE A 113 -16.86 -15.75 0.20
C ILE A 113 -16.02 -14.59 -0.33
N ASN A 114 -16.54 -13.36 -0.25
CA ASN A 114 -15.83 -12.17 -0.72
C ASN A 114 -14.50 -11.93 0.01
N THR A 115 -14.37 -12.44 1.23
CA THR A 115 -13.15 -12.27 2.03
C THR A 115 -12.11 -13.35 1.74
N PHE A 116 -12.51 -14.62 1.69
CA PHE A 116 -11.58 -15.76 1.68
C PHE A 116 -11.43 -16.44 0.32
N VAL A 117 -12.33 -16.15 -0.64
CA VAL A 117 -12.28 -16.74 -1.99
C VAL A 117 -11.77 -15.69 -2.97
N ASN A 118 -10.56 -15.91 -3.48
CA ASN A 118 -9.96 -15.00 -4.48
C ASN A 118 -10.58 -15.18 -5.88
N ALA A 119 -10.79 -16.43 -6.31
CA ALA A 119 -11.36 -16.75 -7.62
C ALA A 119 -12.03 -18.13 -7.60
N VAL A 120 -13.04 -18.30 -8.46
CA VAL A 120 -13.69 -19.60 -8.72
C VAL A 120 -13.46 -19.93 -10.18
N TYR A 121 -12.73 -21.01 -10.45
CA TYR A 121 -12.51 -21.51 -11.80
C TYR A 121 -13.51 -22.61 -12.10
N LEU A 122 -14.37 -22.39 -13.09
CA LEU A 122 -15.36 -23.35 -13.56
C LEU A 122 -14.90 -23.93 -14.90
N TYR A 123 -14.91 -25.26 -15.00
CA TYR A 123 -14.62 -25.98 -16.24
C TYR A 123 -15.84 -26.84 -16.59
N ASP A 124 -16.24 -26.86 -17.86
CA ASP A 124 -17.21 -27.82 -18.35
C ASP A 124 -16.56 -29.22 -18.32
N GLU A 125 -17.21 -30.18 -17.67
CA GLU A 125 -16.82 -31.59 -17.80
C GLU A 125 -16.92 -31.97 -19.27
N LYS A 126 -15.77 -32.19 -19.92
CA LYS A 126 -15.73 -32.84 -21.23
C LYS A 126 -16.13 -34.29 -21.04
N VAL A 127 -17.37 -34.62 -21.40
CA VAL A 127 -17.85 -35.98 -21.66
C VAL A 127 -17.33 -36.46 -23.00
#